data_AF-A0AAP9ICX3-F1
#
_entry.id   AF-A0AAP9ICX3-F1
#
_cell.length_a   1.000
_cell.length_b   1.000
_cell.length_c   1.000
_cell.angle_alpha   90.00
_cell.angle_beta   90.00
_cell.angle_gamma   90.00
#
_symmetry.space_group_name_H-M   'P 1'
#
loop_
_entity.id
_entity.type
_entity.pdbx_description
1 polymer ?
#
loop_
_entity_poly.entity_id
_entity_poly.type
_entity_poly.pdbx_seq_one_letter_code
_entity_poly.pdbx_strand_id
1 'polypeptide(L)'
;MLKTLCLALIIVVWGLYSLNFGVSYLSTQGADVWGQFGDFMGGVLNPILSFISICLLIHSVRLQLQSNQALMHELKRQEKLENYKKFEMRFFSLIEAQESNFDKLRIAIDDAPHNNELQHENTPEETSLIQYKSGNAVTYIDDSLSLLVNGGIEKERICEWLEDLDVDEHFFSLARRFYLPLKLINDKVEENEREEQYELLINLTDEKLLTIIVILCSYFEWDNLNYIKNSKILKQANMDNYVSNYLK
;
A
#
# COMPACT_ATOMS: atom_id res chain seq x y z
N MET A 1 -2.63 -35.86 -34.48
CA MET A 1 -3.07 -36.90 -33.54
C MET A 1 -4.54 -37.27 -33.74
N LEU A 2 -5.51 -36.36 -33.57
CA LEU A 2 -6.93 -36.73 -33.78
C LEU A 2 -7.43 -36.59 -35.23
N LYS A 3 -7.06 -35.51 -35.93
CA LYS A 3 -7.33 -35.39 -37.38
C LYS A 3 -6.79 -36.60 -38.15
N THR A 4 -5.63 -37.11 -37.72
CA THR A 4 -5.00 -38.31 -38.24
C THR A 4 -5.74 -39.59 -37.86
N LEU A 5 -6.36 -39.67 -36.67
CA LEU A 5 -7.22 -40.79 -36.26
C LEU A 5 -8.50 -40.85 -37.10
N CYS A 6 -9.19 -39.72 -37.28
CA CYS A 6 -10.40 -39.65 -38.11
C CYS A 6 -10.10 -39.99 -39.57
N LEU A 7 -9.00 -39.47 -40.11
CA LEU A 7 -8.54 -39.79 -41.47
C LEU A 7 -8.18 -41.26 -41.62
N ALA A 8 -7.50 -41.86 -40.63
CA ALA A 8 -7.18 -43.28 -40.61
C ALA A 8 -8.46 -44.14 -40.56
N LEU A 9 -9.46 -43.76 -39.77
CA LEU A 9 -10.73 -44.48 -39.67
C LEU A 9 -11.48 -44.47 -41.02
N ILE A 10 -11.51 -43.32 -41.70
CA ILE A 10 -12.08 -43.21 -43.06
C ILE A 10 -11.33 -44.11 -44.05
N ILE A 11 -9.99 -44.09 -44.03
CA ILE A 11 -9.14 -44.92 -44.90
C ILE A 11 -9.34 -46.41 -44.62
N VAL A 12 -9.44 -46.82 -43.35
CA VAL A 12 -9.64 -48.23 -42.95
C VAL A 12 -10.97 -48.75 -43.46
N VAL A 13 -12.06 -48.00 -43.28
CA VAL A 13 -13.38 -48.46 -43.75
C VAL A 13 -13.42 -48.50 -45.28
N TRP A 14 -12.83 -47.52 -45.96
CA TRP A 14 -12.70 -47.54 -47.42
C TRP A 14 -11.84 -48.71 -47.94
N GLY A 15 -10.76 -49.03 -47.22
CA GLY A 15 -9.88 -50.16 -47.52
C GLY A 15 -10.55 -51.52 -47.31
N LEU A 16 -11.26 -51.72 -46.20
CA LEU A 16 -12.01 -52.94 -45.90
C LEU A 16 -13.10 -53.20 -46.94
N TYR A 17 -13.80 -52.15 -47.37
CA TYR A 17 -14.81 -52.26 -48.42
C TYR A 17 -14.20 -52.63 -49.78
N SER A 18 -13.09 -51.97 -50.16
CA SER A 18 -12.38 -52.26 -51.41
C SER A 18 -11.79 -53.67 -51.45
N LEU A 19 -11.39 -54.23 -50.30
CA LEU A 19 -10.89 -55.60 -50.17
C LEU A 19 -12.01 -56.65 -50.28
N ASN A 20 -13.19 -56.38 -49.71
CA ASN A 20 -14.29 -57.34 -49.68
C ASN A 20 -15.02 -57.46 -51.02
N PHE A 21 -15.18 -56.35 -51.74
CA PHE A 21 -15.93 -56.32 -53.02
C PHE A 21 -15.03 -56.29 -54.26
N GLY A 22 -13.74 -55.96 -54.10
CA GLY A 22 -12.79 -55.84 -55.21
C GLY A 22 -12.96 -54.55 -56.01
N VAL A 23 -11.85 -53.93 -56.41
CA VAL A 23 -11.83 -52.62 -57.08
C VAL A 23 -12.60 -52.63 -58.42
N SER A 24 -12.67 -53.78 -59.10
CA SER A 24 -13.36 -53.94 -60.39
C SER A 24 -14.89 -54.00 -60.28
N TYR A 25 -15.42 -54.36 -59.10
CA TYR A 25 -16.87 -54.44 -58.87
C TYR A 25 -17.49 -53.03 -58.78
N LEU A 26 -16.75 -52.05 -58.25
CA LEU A 26 -17.23 -50.67 -58.07
C LEU A 26 -17.39 -49.92 -59.40
N SER A 27 -16.57 -50.22 -60.40
CA SER A 27 -16.59 -49.56 -61.71
C SER A 27 -17.68 -50.05 -62.66
N THR A 28 -18.36 -51.16 -62.32
CA THR A 28 -19.35 -51.83 -63.19
C THR A 28 -20.79 -51.73 -62.66
N GLN A 29 -21.00 -51.20 -61.44
CA GLN A 29 -22.30 -51.14 -60.79
C GLN A 29 -22.98 -49.78 -60.96
N GLY A 30 -24.32 -49.79 -60.96
CA GLY A 30 -25.17 -48.61 -61.07
C GLY A 30 -25.19 -47.76 -59.78
N ALA A 31 -25.84 -46.60 -59.86
CA ALA A 31 -25.91 -45.62 -58.77
C ALA A 31 -26.49 -46.19 -57.45
N ASP A 32 -27.35 -47.21 -57.52
CA ASP A 32 -28.01 -47.80 -56.34
C ASP A 32 -27.03 -48.48 -55.37
N VAL A 33 -26.01 -49.16 -55.89
CA VAL A 33 -24.98 -49.83 -55.06
C VAL A 33 -24.09 -48.81 -54.37
N TRP A 34 -23.79 -47.69 -55.04
CA TRP A 34 -23.09 -46.56 -54.44
C TRP A 34 -23.91 -45.86 -53.35
N GLY A 35 -25.23 -45.77 -53.55
CA GLY A 35 -26.16 -45.30 -52.52
C GLY A 35 -26.13 -46.19 -51.27
N GLN A 36 -26.28 -47.50 -51.43
CA GLN A 36 -26.24 -48.46 -50.31
C GLN A 36 -24.90 -48.49 -49.58
N PHE A 37 -23.79 -48.32 -50.29
CA PHE A 37 -22.48 -48.16 -49.67
C PHE A 37 -22.38 -46.87 -48.85
N GLY A 38 -22.83 -45.75 -49.42
CA GLY A 38 -22.91 -44.47 -48.72
C GLY A 38 -23.75 -44.58 -47.45
N ASP A 39 -24.87 -45.30 -47.50
CA ASP A 39 -25.75 -45.54 -46.35
C ASP A 39 -25.08 -46.39 -45.26
N PHE A 40 -24.34 -47.44 -45.63
CA PHE A 40 -23.57 -48.25 -44.67
C PHE A 40 -22.43 -47.43 -44.04
N MET A 41 -21.67 -46.69 -44.85
CA MET A 41 -20.59 -45.81 -44.40
C MET A 41 -21.12 -44.73 -43.45
N GLY A 42 -22.22 -44.07 -43.85
CA GLY A 42 -22.90 -43.06 -43.03
C GLY A 42 -23.46 -43.65 -41.75
N GLY A 43 -24.06 -44.84 -41.80
CA GLY A 43 -24.62 -45.54 -40.65
C GLY A 43 -23.59 -45.94 -39.60
N VAL A 44 -22.36 -46.27 -40.00
CA VAL A 44 -21.28 -46.66 -39.07
C VAL A 44 -20.39 -45.48 -38.67
N LEU A 45 -19.95 -44.66 -39.63
CA LEU A 45 -19.03 -43.56 -39.35
C LEU A 45 -19.70 -42.41 -38.61
N ASN A 46 -20.97 -42.09 -38.91
CA ASN A 46 -21.61 -40.92 -38.32
C ASN A 46 -21.80 -41.06 -36.79
N PRO A 47 -22.27 -42.19 -36.24
CA PRO A 47 -22.31 -42.38 -34.79
C PRO A 47 -20.92 -42.36 -34.13
N ILE A 48 -19.91 -42.96 -34.75
CA ILE A 48 -18.52 -42.98 -34.22
C ILE A 48 -17.93 -41.57 -34.18
N LEU A 49 -18.03 -40.82 -35.28
CA LEU A 49 -17.53 -39.45 -35.37
C LEU A 49 -18.31 -38.48 -34.47
N SER A 50 -19.62 -38.69 -34.32
CA SER A 50 -20.46 -37.93 -33.39
C SER A 50 -20.04 -38.19 -31.94
N PHE A 51 -19.79 -39.44 -31.58
CA PHE A 51 -19.30 -39.79 -30.25
C PHE A 51 -17.92 -39.20 -29.95
N ILE A 52 -16.98 -39.28 -30.89
CA ILE A 52 -15.67 -38.64 -30.76
C ILE A 52 -15.83 -37.13 -30.60
N SER A 53 -16.70 -36.49 -31.39
CA SER A 53 -16.99 -35.06 -31.28
C SER A 53 -17.50 -34.66 -29.89
N ILE A 54 -18.41 -35.45 -29.32
CA ILE A 54 -18.92 -35.25 -27.95
C ILE A 54 -17.79 -35.40 -26.92
N CYS A 55 -16.96 -36.44 -27.04
CA CYS A 55 -15.82 -36.65 -26.15
C CYS A 55 -14.83 -35.46 -26.18
N LEU A 56 -14.56 -34.91 -27.37
CA LEU A 56 -13.72 -33.71 -27.52
C LEU A 56 -14.36 -32.48 -26.93
N LEU A 57 -15.66 -32.28 -27.14
CA LEU A 57 -16.38 -31.16 -26.57
C LEU A 57 -16.31 -31.22 -25.05
N ILE A 58 -16.56 -32.38 -24.46
CA ILE A 58 -16.43 -32.61 -23.01
C ILE A 58 -15.00 -32.31 -22.55
N HIS A 59 -13.98 -32.80 -23.27
CA HIS A 59 -12.58 -32.53 -22.91
C HIS A 59 -12.25 -31.03 -23.01
N SER A 60 -12.72 -30.35 -24.05
CA SER A 60 -12.53 -28.91 -24.24
C SER A 60 -13.20 -28.12 -23.13
N VAL A 61 -14.45 -28.43 -22.78
CA VAL A 61 -15.18 -27.81 -21.67
C VAL A 61 -14.45 -28.04 -20.34
N ARG A 62 -13.92 -29.24 -20.11
CA ARG A 62 -13.11 -29.53 -18.91
C ARG A 62 -11.85 -28.68 -18.84
N LEU A 63 -11.11 -28.54 -19.95
CA LEU A 63 -9.93 -27.68 -20.01
C LEU A 63 -10.28 -26.20 -19.78
N GLN A 64 -11.38 -25.73 -20.37
CA GLN A 64 -11.87 -24.36 -20.15
C GLN A 64 -12.23 -24.13 -18.68
N LEU A 65 -12.91 -25.08 -18.03
CA LEU A 65 -13.26 -24.98 -16.62
C LEU A 65 -12.01 -24.93 -15.72
N GLN A 66 -11.02 -25.80 -15.98
CA GLN A 66 -9.74 -25.78 -15.27
C GLN A 66 -8.98 -24.46 -15.46
N SER A 67 -8.92 -23.96 -16.69
CA SER A 67 -8.28 -22.66 -17.00
C SER A 67 -8.99 -21.51 -16.29
N ASN A 68 -10.32 -21.51 -16.25
CA ASN A 68 -11.09 -20.48 -15.56
C ASN A 68 -10.86 -20.53 -14.04
N GLN A 69 -10.83 -21.72 -13.44
CA GLN A 69 -10.49 -21.87 -12.02
C GLN A 69 -9.09 -21.34 -11.69
N ALA A 70 -8.10 -21.65 -12.52
CA ALA A 70 -6.73 -21.13 -12.36
C ALA A 70 -6.69 -19.60 -12.50
N LEU A 71 -7.40 -19.04 -13.49
CA LEU A 71 -7.51 -17.60 -13.69
C LEU A 71 -8.17 -16.90 -12.49
N MET A 72 -9.23 -17.47 -11.95
CA MET A 72 -9.90 -16.95 -10.76
C MET A 72 -9.00 -16.96 -9.53
N HIS A 73 -8.19 -18.01 -9.35
CA HIS A 73 -7.20 -18.05 -8.28
C HIS A 73 -6.13 -16.97 -8.46
N GLU A 74 -5.63 -16.80 -9.68
CA GLU A 74 -4.63 -15.77 -9.99
C GLU A 74 -5.16 -14.36 -9.77
N LEU A 75 -6.39 -14.06 -10.19
CA LEU A 75 -7.02 -12.77 -9.97
C LEU A 75 -7.18 -12.44 -8.49
N LYS A 76 -7.57 -13.40 -7.66
CA LYS A 76 -7.62 -13.21 -6.19
C LYS A 76 -6.24 -12.93 -5.61
N ARG A 77 -5.20 -13.61 -6.09
CA ARG A 77 -3.82 -13.35 -5.68
C ARG A 77 -3.37 -11.95 -6.09
N GLN A 78 -3.68 -11.55 -7.32
CA GLN A 78 -3.36 -10.24 -7.85
C GLN A 78 -4.07 -9.11 -7.08
N GLU A 79 -5.34 -9.28 -6.74
CA GLU A 79 -6.10 -8.32 -5.94
C GLU A 79 -5.45 -8.10 -4.56
N LYS A 80 -5.03 -9.18 -3.88
CA LYS A 80 -4.31 -9.07 -2.61
C LYS A 80 -2.99 -8.32 -2.76
N LEU A 81 -2.20 -8.64 -3.79
CA LEU A 81 -0.94 -7.95 -4.07
C LEU A 81 -1.14 -6.47 -4.41
N GLU A 82 -2.21 -6.15 -5.15
CA GLU A 82 -2.54 -4.76 -5.50
C GLU A 82 -2.96 -3.97 -4.27
N ASN A 83 -3.77 -4.55 -3.37
CA ASN A 83 -4.16 -3.92 -2.12
C ASN A 83 -2.94 -3.66 -1.21
N TYR A 84 -2.02 -4.62 -1.13
CA TYR A 84 -0.76 -4.45 -0.41
C TYR A 84 0.07 -3.29 -0.99
N LYS A 85 0.26 -3.25 -2.31
CA LYS A 85 0.97 -2.13 -2.98
C LYS A 85 0.28 -0.79 -2.77
N LYS A 86 -1.05 -0.74 -2.82
CA LYS A 86 -1.82 0.49 -2.55
C LYS A 86 -1.62 1.00 -1.14
N PHE A 87 -1.52 0.10 -0.16
CA PHE A 87 -1.18 0.45 1.21
C PHE A 87 0.24 1.04 1.28
N GLU A 88 1.26 0.33 0.79
CA GLU A 88 2.65 0.81 0.82
C GLU A 88 2.82 2.17 0.14
N MET A 89 2.25 2.34 -1.05
CA MET A 89 2.31 3.62 -1.76
C MET A 89 1.69 4.76 -0.93
N ARG A 90 0.52 4.54 -0.32
CA ARG A 90 -0.11 5.55 0.55
C ARG A 90 0.72 5.82 1.80
N PHE A 91 1.30 4.78 2.39
CA PHE A 91 2.16 4.90 3.57
C PHE A 91 3.37 5.78 3.27
N PHE A 92 4.17 5.45 2.24
CA PHE A 92 5.34 6.23 1.87
C PHE A 92 4.99 7.66 1.45
N SER A 93 3.90 7.88 0.70
CA SER A 93 3.45 9.24 0.38
C SER A 93 3.07 10.06 1.62
N LEU A 94 2.58 9.43 2.70
CA LEU A 94 2.32 10.12 3.96
C LEU A 94 3.61 10.45 4.70
N ILE A 95 4.62 9.58 4.67
CA ILE A 95 5.96 9.85 5.21
C ILE A 95 6.61 11.02 4.49
N GLU A 96 6.61 11.03 3.15
CA GLU A 96 7.15 12.14 2.35
C GLU A 96 6.42 13.47 2.64
N ALA A 97 5.10 13.42 2.79
CA ALA A 97 4.31 14.60 3.15
C ALA A 97 4.60 15.08 4.58
N GLN A 98 4.95 14.18 5.49
CA GLN A 98 5.37 14.48 6.85
C GLN A 98 6.74 15.14 6.87
N GLU A 99 7.72 14.59 6.14
CA GLU A 99 9.07 15.16 5.98
C GLU A 99 9.01 16.57 5.35
N SER A 100 8.29 16.71 4.23
CA SER A 100 8.12 18.02 3.56
C SER A 100 7.41 19.05 4.43
N ASN A 101 6.53 18.61 5.34
CA ASN A 101 5.91 19.50 6.31
C ASN A 101 6.92 19.90 7.39
N PHE A 102 7.70 18.95 7.90
CA PHE A 102 8.74 19.24 8.90
C PHE A 102 9.78 20.24 8.42
N ASP A 103 10.17 20.17 7.15
CA ASP A 103 11.11 21.12 6.54
C ASP A 103 10.63 22.58 6.51
N LYS A 104 9.31 22.79 6.67
CA LYS A 104 8.69 24.13 6.67
C LYS A 104 8.53 24.69 8.08
N LEU A 105 8.77 23.88 9.12
CA LEU A 105 8.72 24.33 10.49
C LEU A 105 9.69 25.50 10.68
N ARG A 106 9.20 26.57 11.28
CA ARG A 106 9.99 27.75 11.62
C ARG A 106 9.49 28.33 12.94
N ILE A 107 10.42 28.81 13.75
CA ILE A 107 10.13 29.62 14.93
C ILE A 107 10.83 30.96 14.76
N ALA A 108 10.21 32.03 15.26
CA ALA A 108 10.77 33.37 15.25
C ALA A 108 10.92 33.87 16.68
N ILE A 109 12.10 34.39 17.01
CA ILE A 109 12.44 34.86 18.35
C ILE A 109 12.87 36.32 18.24
N ASP A 110 12.28 37.16 19.08
CA ASP A 110 12.66 38.55 19.21
C ASP A 110 13.91 38.66 20.09
N ASP A 111 15.02 39.07 19.49
CA ASP A 111 16.27 39.36 20.21
C ASP A 111 16.38 40.87 20.39
N ALA A 112 15.44 41.45 21.14
CA ALA A 112 15.56 42.82 21.62
C ALA A 112 16.36 42.78 22.94
N PRO A 113 17.63 43.23 22.97
CA PRO A 113 18.30 43.47 24.24
C PRO A 113 17.56 44.59 24.96
N HIS A 114 16.87 44.28 26.06
CA HIS A 114 16.40 45.29 27.02
C HIS A 114 17.59 45.91 27.76
N ASN A 115 18.48 46.57 27.03
CA ASN A 115 19.45 47.46 27.62
C ASN A 115 18.74 48.80 27.86
N ASN A 116 18.26 48.98 29.09
CA ASN A 116 17.84 50.26 29.64
C ASN A 116 19.05 51.21 29.71
N GLU A 117 19.54 51.74 28.60
CA GLU A 117 20.43 52.90 28.61
C GLU A 117 20.03 53.89 27.50
N LEU A 118 19.71 55.09 27.96
CA LEU A 118 19.33 56.28 27.21
C LEU A 118 20.17 56.49 25.93
N GLN A 119 19.51 56.73 24.78
CA GLN A 119 19.69 57.95 23.95
C GLN A 119 18.96 57.91 22.59
N HIS A 120 18.27 59.04 22.32
CA HIS A 120 17.99 59.73 21.05
C HIS A 120 17.44 59.02 19.80
N GLU A 121 16.21 59.44 19.47
CA GLU A 121 15.60 59.78 18.18
C GLU A 121 16.23 59.26 16.86
N ASN A 122 15.36 58.59 16.08
CA ASN A 122 15.35 58.45 14.63
C ASN A 122 16.30 57.42 13.98
N THR A 123 16.00 56.14 14.20
CA THR A 123 16.25 55.08 13.20
C THR A 123 15.08 54.09 13.26
N PRO A 124 14.57 53.53 12.16
CA PRO A 124 13.63 52.41 12.24
C PRO A 124 14.38 51.27 12.92
N GLU A 125 13.96 50.88 14.11
CA GLU A 125 14.48 49.70 14.79
C GLU A 125 14.23 48.49 13.87
N GLU A 126 15.26 48.03 13.15
CA GLU A 126 15.26 46.69 12.56
C GLU A 126 15.36 45.73 13.74
N THR A 127 14.21 45.35 14.30
CA THR A 127 14.09 44.22 15.21
C THR A 127 14.64 42.99 14.48
N SER A 128 15.87 42.60 14.78
CA SER A 128 16.52 41.45 14.18
C SER A 128 15.90 40.17 14.73
N LEU A 129 14.78 39.75 14.14
CA LEU A 129 14.13 38.48 14.45
C LEU A 129 15.05 37.32 14.04
N ILE A 130 15.50 36.53 15.02
CA ILE A 130 16.24 35.30 14.74
C ILE A 130 15.24 34.21 14.38
N GLN A 131 15.40 33.62 13.18
CA GLN A 131 14.53 32.55 12.70
C GLN A 131 15.29 31.21 12.70
N TYR A 132 14.77 30.24 13.46
CA TYR A 132 15.23 28.85 13.38
C TYR A 132 14.27 28.04 12.51
N LYS A 133 14.79 27.02 11.81
CA LYS A 133 14.02 26.16 10.89
C LYS A 133 14.21 24.68 11.18
N SER A 134 13.18 23.88 10.92
CA SER A 134 13.20 22.41 10.95
C SER A 134 13.86 21.85 12.22
N GLY A 135 14.86 20.98 12.10
CA GLY A 135 15.59 20.42 13.24
C GLY A 135 16.29 21.43 14.15
N ASN A 136 16.70 22.59 13.63
CA ASN A 136 17.31 23.64 14.47
C ASN A 136 16.26 24.34 15.34
N ALA A 137 15.04 24.52 14.82
CA ALA A 137 13.92 25.04 15.60
C ALA A 137 13.59 24.08 16.75
N VAL A 138 13.49 22.78 16.45
CA VAL A 138 13.25 21.78 17.49
C VAL A 138 14.38 21.72 18.52
N THR A 139 15.64 21.80 18.08
CA THR A 139 16.78 21.79 19.01
C THR A 139 16.73 22.99 19.96
N TYR A 140 16.40 24.18 19.45
CA TYR A 140 16.19 25.35 20.31
C TYR A 140 15.05 25.13 21.31
N ILE A 141 13.91 24.60 20.85
CA ILE A 141 12.76 24.31 21.72
C ILE A 141 13.18 23.32 22.81
N ASP A 142 13.85 22.23 22.43
CA ASP A 142 14.29 21.16 23.33
C ASP A 142 15.28 21.65 24.40
N ASP A 143 16.30 22.40 24.00
CA ASP A 143 17.29 22.99 24.90
C ASP A 143 16.63 23.98 25.88
N SER A 144 15.75 24.85 25.37
CA SER A 144 15.05 25.86 26.18
C SER A 144 14.05 25.20 27.13
N LEU A 145 13.31 24.20 26.66
CA LEU A 145 12.36 23.44 27.45
C LEU A 145 13.06 22.72 28.61
N SER A 146 14.23 22.15 28.36
CA SER A 146 15.06 21.52 29.39
C SER A 146 15.41 22.50 30.52
N LEU A 147 15.70 23.76 30.19
CA LEU A 147 15.98 24.80 31.19
C LEU A 147 14.73 25.19 31.98
N LEU A 148 13.58 25.34 31.32
CA LEU A 148 12.30 25.71 31.96
C LEU A 148 11.83 24.61 32.93
N VAL A 149 11.90 23.35 32.52
CA VAL A 149 11.53 22.20 33.36
C VAL A 149 12.48 22.09 34.56
N ASN A 150 13.79 22.22 34.35
CA ASN A 150 14.76 22.22 35.46
C ASN A 150 14.59 23.42 36.41
N GLY A 151 14.09 24.54 35.90
CA GLY A 151 13.71 25.72 36.67
C GLY A 151 12.43 25.57 37.49
N GLY A 152 11.68 24.46 37.32
CA GLY A 152 10.42 24.22 38.01
C GLY A 152 9.29 25.14 37.56
N ILE A 153 9.31 25.60 36.30
CA ILE A 153 8.24 26.40 35.73
C ILE A 153 6.98 25.55 35.57
N GLU A 154 5.82 26.13 35.92
CA GLU A 154 4.53 25.46 35.81
C GLU A 154 4.22 25.08 34.36
N LYS A 155 3.56 23.93 34.18
CA LYS A 155 3.24 23.36 32.86
C LYS A 155 2.43 24.33 32.00
N GLU A 156 1.48 25.03 32.58
CA GLU A 156 0.62 26.01 31.92
C GLU A 156 1.45 27.10 31.24
N ARG A 157 2.48 27.62 31.93
CA ARG A 157 3.36 28.67 31.40
C ARG A 157 4.29 28.16 30.31
N ILE A 158 4.66 26.88 30.36
CA ILE A 158 5.40 26.23 29.28
C ILE A 158 4.50 26.06 28.05
N CYS A 159 3.22 25.72 28.23
CA CYS A 159 2.26 25.66 27.13
C CYS A 159 2.11 27.03 26.44
N GLU A 160 1.92 28.10 27.21
CA GLU A 160 1.85 29.48 26.67
C GLU A 160 3.12 29.83 25.86
N TRP A 161 4.30 29.50 26.39
CA TRP A 161 5.57 29.71 25.69
C TRP A 161 5.68 28.92 24.38
N LEU A 162 5.20 27.66 24.35
CA LEU A 162 5.15 26.87 23.13
C LEU A 162 4.17 27.46 22.11
N GLU A 163 3.01 27.93 22.56
CA GLU A 163 2.02 28.59 21.69
C GLU A 163 2.57 29.89 21.07
N ASP A 164 3.30 30.69 21.86
CA ASP A 164 3.95 31.91 21.37
C ASP A 164 5.04 31.64 20.34
N LEU A 165 5.71 30.47 20.42
CA LEU A 165 6.72 30.06 19.45
C LEU A 165 6.14 29.48 18.15
N ASP A 166 4.89 28.99 18.17
CA ASP A 166 4.27 28.31 17.03
C ASP A 166 3.77 29.28 15.96
N VAL A 167 4.71 29.81 15.19
CA VAL A 167 4.40 30.66 14.03
C VAL A 167 3.59 29.85 13.01
N ASP A 168 2.40 30.37 12.65
CA ASP A 168 1.48 29.80 11.66
C ASP A 168 0.78 28.47 12.06
N GLU A 169 0.63 28.15 13.35
CA GLU A 169 -0.03 26.92 13.85
C GLU A 169 0.61 25.62 13.30
N HIS A 170 1.93 25.65 13.11
CA HIS A 170 2.67 24.59 12.46
C HIS A 170 2.77 23.33 13.32
N PHE A 171 2.74 23.44 14.65
CA PHE A 171 2.76 22.29 15.56
C PHE A 171 1.55 21.38 15.38
N PHE A 172 0.35 21.95 15.22
CA PHE A 172 -0.84 21.16 14.93
C PHE A 172 -0.72 20.42 13.59
N SER A 173 -0.14 21.06 12.58
CA SER A 173 0.15 20.43 11.29
C SER A 173 1.11 19.25 11.44
N LEU A 174 2.19 19.39 12.21
CA LEU A 174 3.14 18.30 12.48
C LEU A 174 2.47 17.11 13.17
N ALA A 175 1.73 17.37 14.24
CA ALA A 175 0.97 16.36 14.97
C ALA A 175 0.02 15.59 14.03
N ARG A 176 -0.72 16.32 13.18
CA ARG A 176 -1.62 15.72 12.20
C ARG A 176 -0.87 14.88 11.16
N ARG A 177 0.27 15.35 10.65
CA ARG A 177 1.03 14.66 9.61
C ARG A 177 1.64 13.36 10.11
N PHE A 178 2.08 13.31 11.37
CA PHE A 178 2.54 12.08 12.02
C PHE A 178 1.39 11.13 12.38
N TYR A 179 0.25 11.67 12.82
CA TYR A 179 -0.95 10.89 13.15
C TYR A 179 -1.49 10.10 11.96
N LEU A 180 -1.47 10.66 10.74
CA LEU A 180 -2.07 10.04 9.56
C LEU A 180 -1.46 8.68 9.17
N PRO A 181 -0.13 8.50 9.03
CA PRO A 181 0.47 7.19 8.75
C PRO A 181 0.24 6.21 9.91
N LEU A 182 0.30 6.67 11.16
CA LEU A 182 -0.02 5.85 12.33
C LEU A 182 -1.46 5.32 12.26
N LYS A 183 -2.42 6.19 11.93
CA LYS A 183 -3.82 5.81 11.73
C LYS A 183 -3.98 4.84 10.57
N LEU A 184 -3.29 5.08 9.46
CA LEU A 184 -3.33 4.19 8.29
C LEU A 184 -2.88 2.77 8.65
N ILE A 185 -1.81 2.62 9.45
CA ILE A 185 -1.35 1.33 9.97
C ILE A 185 -2.46 0.69 10.81
N ASN A 186 -3.00 1.41 11.79
CA ASN A 186 -4.06 0.87 12.66
C ASN A 186 -5.33 0.45 11.94
N ASP A 187 -5.71 1.17 10.87
CA ASP A 187 -6.94 0.92 10.13
C ASP A 187 -6.80 -0.20 9.09
N LYS A 188 -5.58 -0.50 8.61
CA LYS A 188 -5.35 -1.38 7.45
C LYS A 188 -4.45 -2.58 7.71
N VAL A 189 -3.68 -2.57 8.78
CA VAL A 189 -2.74 -3.64 9.12
C VAL A 189 -3.33 -4.47 10.27
N GLU A 190 -3.20 -5.79 10.15
CA GLU A 190 -3.62 -6.75 11.17
C GLU A 190 -2.80 -6.56 12.47
N GLU A 191 -3.40 -6.79 13.63
CA GLU A 191 -2.78 -6.46 14.93
C GLU A 191 -1.41 -7.10 15.15
N ASN A 192 -1.19 -8.31 14.63
CA ASN A 192 0.06 -9.05 14.74
C ASN A 192 1.20 -8.48 13.88
N GLU A 193 0.88 -7.68 12.86
CA GLU A 193 1.86 -7.09 11.93
C GLU A 193 2.07 -5.58 12.21
N ARG A 194 1.25 -4.97 13.08
CA ARG A 194 1.35 -3.53 13.39
C ARG A 194 2.66 -3.13 14.04
N GLU A 195 3.24 -3.97 14.89
CA GLU A 195 4.50 -3.66 15.58
C GLU A 195 5.65 -3.47 14.59
N GLU A 196 5.74 -4.30 13.55
CA GLU A 196 6.74 -4.14 12.48
C GLU A 196 6.52 -2.82 11.71
N GLN A 197 5.26 -2.47 11.42
CA GLN A 197 4.94 -1.23 10.71
C GLN A 197 5.18 0.03 11.56
N TYR A 198 4.98 -0.06 12.87
CA TYR A 198 5.34 1.01 13.80
C TYR A 198 6.84 1.23 13.86
N GLU A 199 7.63 0.16 13.94
CA GLU A 199 9.09 0.24 13.89
C GLU A 199 9.55 0.91 12.59
N LEU A 200 8.95 0.53 11.45
CA LEU A 200 9.24 1.16 10.16
C LEU A 200 8.89 2.66 10.17
N LEU A 201 7.71 3.04 10.66
CA LEU A 201 7.30 4.45 10.75
C LEU A 201 8.27 5.26 11.63
N ILE A 202 8.67 4.72 12.79
CA ILE A 202 9.63 5.36 13.68
C ILE A 202 10.99 5.52 12.98
N ASN A 203 11.51 4.45 12.38
CA ASN A 203 12.83 4.45 11.73
C ASN A 203 12.90 5.35 10.49
N LEU A 204 11.77 5.58 9.82
CA LEU A 204 11.67 6.50 8.68
C LEU A 204 11.34 7.94 9.09
N THR A 205 10.96 8.18 10.34
CA THR A 205 10.67 9.52 10.85
C THR A 205 11.95 10.17 11.34
N ASP A 206 12.18 11.44 10.96
CA ASP A 206 13.30 12.22 11.48
C ASP A 206 13.28 12.30 13.02
N GLU A 207 14.45 12.17 13.64
CA GLU A 207 14.61 12.16 15.10
C GLU A 207 14.05 13.44 15.74
N LYS A 208 14.34 14.62 15.15
CA LYS A 208 13.86 15.90 15.66
C LYS A 208 12.36 16.05 15.46
N LEU A 209 11.79 15.46 14.40
CA LEU A 209 10.35 15.37 14.28
C LEU A 209 9.73 14.49 15.39
N LEU A 210 10.32 13.33 15.72
CA LEU A 210 9.84 12.52 16.86
C LEU A 210 9.93 13.30 18.18
N THR A 211 11.03 14.02 18.40
CA THR A 211 11.22 14.86 19.58
C THR A 211 10.09 15.88 19.75
N ILE A 212 9.79 16.67 18.71
CA ILE A 212 8.72 17.66 18.80
C ILE A 212 7.35 16.99 18.97
N ILE A 213 7.08 15.85 18.32
CA ILE A 213 5.82 15.11 18.53
C ILE A 213 5.67 14.67 19.98
N VAL A 214 6.75 14.22 20.63
CA VAL A 214 6.74 13.87 22.05
C VAL A 214 6.49 15.09 22.93
N ILE A 215 7.18 16.21 22.68
CA ILE A 215 6.92 17.47 23.40
C ILE A 215 5.46 17.86 23.26
N LEU A 216 4.91 17.84 22.04
CA LEU A 216 3.52 18.20 21.80
C LEU A 216 2.56 17.26 22.55
N CYS A 217 2.83 15.95 22.57
CA CYS A 217 2.07 15.02 23.39
C CYS A 217 2.12 15.41 24.88
N SER A 218 3.27 15.79 25.41
CA SER A 218 3.39 16.13 26.84
C SER A 218 2.59 17.38 27.24
N TYR A 219 2.50 18.39 26.37
CA TYR A 219 1.94 19.71 26.70
C TYR A 219 0.53 19.97 26.15
N PHE A 220 0.14 19.33 25.04
CA PHE A 220 -1.16 19.55 24.39
C PHE A 220 -2.07 18.32 24.47
N GLU A 221 -3.38 18.57 24.41
CA GLU A 221 -4.47 17.58 24.56
C GLU A 221 -5.35 17.46 23.31
N TRP A 222 -4.75 17.60 22.13
CA TRP A 222 -5.46 17.44 20.86
C TRP A 222 -5.82 15.97 20.57
N ASP A 223 -6.94 15.74 19.87
CA ASP A 223 -7.42 14.38 19.54
C ASP A 223 -6.38 13.50 18.82
N ASN A 224 -5.61 14.11 17.91
CA ASN A 224 -4.55 13.44 17.16
C ASN A 224 -3.37 13.03 18.07
N LEU A 225 -2.96 13.89 18.99
CA LEU A 225 -1.92 13.61 19.99
C LEU A 225 -2.39 12.54 20.98
N ASN A 226 -3.64 12.61 21.44
CA ASN A 226 -4.22 11.61 22.33
C ASN A 226 -4.31 10.24 21.65
N TYR A 227 -4.60 10.19 20.36
CA TYR A 227 -4.48 8.95 19.60
C TYR A 227 -3.04 8.42 19.55
N ILE A 228 -2.05 9.29 19.33
CA ILE A 228 -0.62 8.93 19.33
C ILE A 228 -0.20 8.39 20.72
N LYS A 229 -0.53 9.09 21.81
CA LYS A 229 -0.24 8.66 23.20
C LYS A 229 -0.83 7.29 23.53
N ASN A 230 -2.07 7.06 23.12
CA ASN A 230 -2.77 5.81 23.37
C ASN A 230 -2.30 4.67 22.46
N SER A 231 -1.56 4.99 21.41
CA SER A 231 -0.89 3.99 20.59
C SER A 231 0.36 3.45 21.30
N LYS A 232 0.79 2.24 20.96
CA LYS A 232 2.02 1.65 21.51
C LYS A 232 3.30 2.25 20.90
N ILE A 233 3.20 3.20 19.96
CA ILE A 233 4.32 3.65 19.14
C ILE A 233 5.40 4.38 19.95
N LEU A 234 5.02 5.24 20.91
CA LEU A 234 5.98 6.03 21.67
C LEU A 234 6.86 5.15 22.57
N LYS A 235 6.30 4.06 23.11
CA LYS A 235 7.04 3.04 23.87
C LYS A 235 8.05 2.32 22.99
N GLN A 236 7.64 1.98 21.77
CA GLN A 236 8.48 1.27 20.81
C GLN A 236 9.63 2.13 20.27
N ALA A 237 9.46 3.45 20.24
CA ALA A 237 10.50 4.39 19.85
C ALA A 237 11.62 4.55 20.90
N ASN A 238 11.57 3.84 22.04
CA ASN A 238 12.43 4.04 23.21
C ASN A 238 12.43 5.50 23.73
N MET A 239 11.40 6.27 23.38
CA MET A 239 11.24 7.66 23.79
C MET A 239 10.69 7.77 25.21
N ASP A 240 10.35 6.66 25.88
CA ASP A 240 9.87 6.64 27.26
C ASP A 240 10.83 7.35 28.24
N ASN A 241 12.15 7.19 28.04
CA ASN A 241 13.16 7.90 28.84
C ASN A 241 13.11 9.42 28.60
N TYR A 242 12.93 9.84 27.35
CA TYR A 242 12.81 11.25 26.98
C TYR A 242 11.49 11.83 27.56
N VAL A 243 10.36 11.17 27.34
CA VAL A 243 9.04 11.50 27.92
C VAL A 243 9.14 11.67 29.45
N SER A 244 9.84 10.78 30.15
CA SER A 244 10.00 10.84 31.60
C SER A 244 10.87 12.00 32.11
N ASN A 245 11.76 12.54 31.27
CA ASN A 245 12.61 13.68 31.62
C ASN A 245 11.87 15.02 31.56
N TYR A 246 10.79 15.13 30.76
CA TYR A 246 9.99 16.36 30.62
C TYR A 246 8.62 16.30 31.33
N LEU A 247 8.26 15.18 31.96
CA LEU A 247 6.98 14.97 32.68
C LEU A 247 7.15 14.87 34.20
N LYS A 248 8.09 15.61 34.80
CA LYS A 248 8.17 15.72 36.26
C LYS A 248 7.24 16.78 36.83
#